data_AF-A0A087EH57-F1
#
_entry.id   AF-A0A087EH57-F1
#
_cell.length_a   1.000
_cell.length_b   1.000
_cell.length_c   1.000
_cell.angle_alpha   90.00
_cell.angle_beta   90.00
_cell.angle_gamma   90.00
#
_symmetry.space_group_name_H-M   'P 1'
#
loop_
_entity.id
_entity.type
_entity.pdbx_description
1 polymer ?
#
loop_
_entity_poly.entity_id
_entity_poly.type
_entity_poly.pdbx_seq_one_letter_code
_entity_poly.pdbx_strand_id
1 'polypeptide(L)'
;MVSRDGRQESPGFFDDQETGDTLPVQAIQGELFSTDDDEQNTRGYRGTVASKVAGITYRQLDYWARKQIVEPSITPSRGSGSRRLYSFKDVVILAVSKRLLDAGVNLQNVTAAIGFLTQRTTAQLERVTIMCDGEHVHECTTSDEMMTLLQSGKAMFAVSVGSLWNQVEANLAQEDFVDLTKVPSHSSSVRPIDELTAMRMRKKLAAQRASRHTA
;
A
#
# COMPACT_ATOMS: atom_id res chain seq x y z
N MET A 1 -3.49 88.10 -7.36
CA MET A 1 -2.30 87.96 -6.49
C MET A 1 -1.86 86.51 -6.60
N VAL A 2 -1.08 86.17 -7.65
CA VAL A 2 0.41 86.17 -7.70
C VAL A 2 0.90 84.84 -7.09
N SER A 3 1.56 83.90 -7.78
CA SER A 3 2.30 83.97 -9.04
C SER A 3 2.48 82.60 -9.70
N ARG A 4 2.61 82.63 -11.03
CA ARG A 4 3.24 81.63 -11.91
C ARG A 4 4.78 81.72 -11.82
N ASP A 5 5.47 80.60 -12.04
CA ASP A 5 6.60 80.41 -12.98
C ASP A 5 6.93 78.90 -12.95
N GLY A 6 7.33 78.14 -13.98
CA GLY A 6 7.72 78.41 -15.35
C GLY A 6 8.67 77.30 -15.84
N ARG A 7 8.51 76.89 -17.11
CA ARG A 7 9.39 76.02 -17.97
C ARG A 7 9.28 74.50 -17.79
N GLN A 8 8.74 73.74 -18.75
CA GLN A 8 9.23 73.39 -20.11
C GLN A 8 10.46 72.47 -20.09
N GLU A 9 10.32 71.22 -20.57
CA GLU A 9 11.01 70.62 -21.73
C GLU A 9 10.16 69.45 -22.29
N SER A 10 10.15 69.28 -23.62
CA SER A 10 9.47 68.23 -24.39
C SER A 10 10.52 67.26 -25.01
N PRO A 11 10.18 66.39 -25.97
CA PRO A 11 9.74 64.99 -25.82
C PRO A 11 10.77 63.96 -26.36
N GLY A 12 10.72 62.72 -25.84
CA GLY A 12 11.47 61.58 -26.39
C GLY A 12 10.53 60.50 -26.94
N PHE A 13 10.57 60.31 -28.25
CA PHE A 13 9.97 59.23 -29.02
C PHE A 13 10.81 57.93 -28.94
N PHE A 14 10.23 56.80 -29.37
CA PHE A 14 10.76 55.43 -29.55
C PHE A 14 10.70 54.54 -28.28
N ASP A 15 10.16 53.32 -28.27
CA ASP A 15 9.80 52.35 -29.33
C ASP A 15 8.77 51.38 -28.73
N ASP A 16 7.61 51.19 -29.38
CA ASP A 16 6.58 50.21 -29.00
C ASP A 16 6.76 48.99 -29.92
N GLN A 17 7.41 47.94 -29.40
CA GLN A 17 7.39 46.64 -30.02
C GLN A 17 7.29 45.52 -28.96
N GLU A 18 6.05 45.26 -28.56
CA GLU A 18 5.61 43.93 -28.13
C GLU A 18 5.88 42.92 -29.26
N THR A 19 6.59 41.84 -28.96
CA THR A 19 6.27 40.44 -29.35
C THR A 19 7.37 39.52 -28.80
N GLY A 20 7.39 39.37 -27.48
CA GLY A 20 8.10 38.28 -26.81
C GLY A 20 7.28 37.01 -26.95
N ASP A 21 7.63 36.18 -27.92
CA ASP A 21 7.10 34.84 -28.17
C ASP A 21 7.15 34.01 -26.87
N THR A 22 5.99 33.88 -26.22
CA THR A 22 5.83 33.13 -24.98
C THR A 22 5.71 31.66 -25.34
N LEU A 23 6.86 30.98 -25.39
CA LEU A 23 6.89 29.51 -25.40
C LEU A 23 6.13 29.00 -24.16
N PRO A 24 5.23 28.00 -24.30
CA PRO A 24 4.47 27.50 -23.17
C PRO A 24 5.45 26.86 -22.19
N VAL A 25 5.49 27.40 -20.97
CA VAL A 25 6.14 26.75 -19.83
C VAL A 25 5.44 25.40 -19.67
N GLN A 26 6.13 24.38 -20.15
CA GLN A 26 5.72 22.99 -20.03
C GLN A 26 5.53 22.73 -18.54
N ALA A 27 4.27 22.65 -18.11
CA ALA A 27 3.94 22.29 -16.74
C ALA A 27 4.48 20.88 -16.52
N ILE A 28 5.67 20.79 -15.94
CA ILE A 28 6.18 19.57 -15.36
C ILE A 28 5.25 19.35 -14.17
N GLN A 29 4.27 18.47 -14.35
CA GLN A 29 3.43 17.99 -13.28
C GLN A 29 4.33 17.20 -12.34
N GLY A 30 5.01 17.91 -11.45
CA GLY A 30 5.76 17.34 -10.35
C GLY A 30 4.80 16.52 -9.50
N GLU A 31 5.18 15.27 -9.23
CA GLU A 31 4.48 14.42 -8.29
C GLU A 31 4.37 15.17 -6.95
N LEU A 32 3.16 15.63 -6.61
CA LEU A 32 2.97 16.63 -5.56
C LEU A 32 2.89 16.03 -4.16
N PHE A 33 2.95 14.70 -4.00
CA PHE A 33 2.99 14.06 -2.68
C PHE A 33 3.73 12.72 -2.77
N SER A 34 5.05 12.74 -2.63
CA SER A 34 5.78 11.58 -2.11
C SER A 34 5.73 11.71 -0.59
N THR A 35 4.86 10.96 0.06
CA THR A 35 4.98 10.81 1.52
C THR A 35 6.31 10.09 1.77
N ASP A 36 7.19 10.70 2.58
CA ASP A 36 8.57 10.28 2.87
C ASP A 36 8.73 8.89 3.53
N ASP A 37 7.72 8.02 3.42
CA ASP A 37 7.66 6.68 4.04
C ASP A 37 7.33 5.58 3.03
N ASP A 38 7.48 5.86 1.73
CA ASP A 38 7.29 4.88 0.65
C ASP A 38 8.48 3.91 0.62
N GLU A 39 8.51 3.01 1.61
CA GLU A 39 9.29 1.79 1.58
C GLU A 39 8.84 1.02 0.32
N GLN A 40 9.61 1.13 -0.76
CA GLN A 40 9.27 0.56 -2.05
C GLN A 40 9.20 -0.96 -1.92
N ASN A 41 7.98 -1.47 -1.79
CA ASN A 41 7.71 -2.89 -1.70
C ASN A 41 8.13 -3.55 -3.01
N THR A 42 9.17 -4.38 -2.97
CA THR A 42 9.61 -5.18 -4.13
C THR A 42 8.86 -6.50 -4.25
N ARG A 43 8.21 -6.95 -3.16
CA ARG A 43 7.44 -8.20 -3.08
C ARG A 43 6.07 -7.96 -2.48
N GLY A 44 5.06 -8.64 -3.03
CA GLY A 44 3.71 -8.69 -2.49
C GLY A 44 3.21 -10.12 -2.26
N TYR A 45 2.55 -10.35 -1.13
CA TYR A 45 2.11 -11.67 -0.70
C TYR A 45 0.59 -11.82 -0.84
N ARG A 46 0.16 -12.95 -1.39
CA ARG A 46 -1.27 -13.29 -1.51
C ARG A 46 -1.85 -13.56 -0.13
N GLY A 47 -3.15 -13.32 0.05
CA GLY A 47 -3.82 -13.59 1.32
C GLY A 47 -3.65 -15.01 1.86
N THR A 48 -3.51 -16.02 0.99
CA THR A 48 -3.22 -17.40 1.40
C THR A 48 -1.85 -17.54 2.07
N VAL A 49 -0.82 -16.89 1.52
CA VAL A 49 0.53 -16.85 2.09
C VAL A 49 0.55 -15.99 3.36
N ALA A 50 -0.03 -14.79 3.30
CA ALA A 50 -0.08 -13.88 4.44
C ALA A 50 -0.77 -14.50 5.66
N SER A 51 -1.94 -15.14 5.47
CA SER A 51 -2.66 -15.82 6.57
C SER A 51 -1.87 -16.99 7.13
N LYS A 52 -1.28 -17.84 6.27
CA LYS A 52 -0.44 -18.97 6.67
C LYS A 52 0.74 -18.51 7.53
N VAL A 53 1.52 -17.53 7.06
CA VAL A 53 2.73 -17.07 7.78
C VAL A 53 2.39 -16.30 9.06
N ALA A 54 1.34 -15.46 9.05
CA ALA A 54 0.89 -14.78 10.25
C ALA A 54 0.24 -15.72 11.29
N GLY A 55 -0.04 -16.97 10.92
CA GLY A 55 -0.65 -17.96 11.80
C GLY A 55 -2.13 -17.66 12.10
N ILE A 56 -2.84 -17.03 11.16
CA ILE A 56 -4.27 -16.76 11.24
C ILE A 56 -5.02 -17.55 10.17
N THR A 57 -6.31 -17.79 10.39
CA THR A 57 -7.16 -18.36 9.34
C THR A 57 -7.39 -17.36 8.22
N TYR A 58 -7.60 -17.85 6.99
CA TYR A 58 -7.97 -16.99 5.86
C TYR A 58 -9.27 -16.20 6.13
N ARG A 59 -10.20 -16.76 6.90
CA ARG A 59 -11.43 -16.08 7.32
C ARG A 59 -11.15 -14.91 8.27
N GLN A 60 -10.24 -15.07 9.23
CA GLN A 60 -9.82 -13.95 10.10
C GLN A 60 -9.20 -12.82 9.27
N LEU A 61 -8.31 -13.15 8.33
CA LEU A 61 -7.72 -12.19 7.41
C LEU A 61 -8.78 -11.43 6.59
N ASP A 62 -9.73 -12.15 5.98
CA ASP A 62 -10.80 -11.52 5.20
C ASP A 62 -11.72 -10.65 6.06
N TYR A 63 -12.03 -11.10 7.28
CA TYR A 63 -12.82 -10.31 8.23
C TYR A 63 -12.08 -9.01 8.61
N TRP A 64 -10.80 -9.07 8.96
CA TRP A 64 -10.00 -7.88 9.33
C TRP A 64 -9.87 -6.90 8.18
N ALA A 65 -9.62 -7.39 6.96
CA ALA A 65 -9.55 -6.53 5.78
C ALA A 65 -10.89 -5.84 5.47
N ARG A 66 -12.02 -6.55 5.62
CA ARG A 66 -13.36 -5.95 5.41
C ARG A 66 -13.75 -4.97 6.50
N LYS A 67 -13.27 -5.18 7.73
CA LYS A 67 -13.49 -4.28 8.86
C LYS A 67 -12.43 -3.19 8.97
N GLN A 68 -11.51 -3.10 8.01
CA GLN A 68 -10.46 -2.08 7.96
C GLN A 68 -9.56 -2.07 9.21
N ILE A 69 -9.42 -3.24 9.85
CA ILE A 69 -8.57 -3.40 11.03
C ILE A 69 -7.11 -3.53 10.58
N VAL A 70 -6.88 -4.39 9.59
CA VAL A 70 -5.60 -4.49 8.86
C VAL A 70 -5.93 -4.66 7.39
N GLU A 71 -5.56 -3.66 6.59
CA GLU A 71 -5.76 -3.66 5.14
C GLU A 71 -4.46 -4.03 4.41
N PRO A 72 -4.54 -4.69 3.24
CA PRO A 72 -3.38 -4.88 2.38
C PRO A 72 -2.87 -3.53 1.87
N SER A 73 -1.59 -3.22 2.13
CA SER A 73 -0.99 -1.92 1.79
C SER A 73 -0.55 -1.80 0.33
N ILE A 74 -0.24 -2.90 -0.37
CA ILE A 74 0.21 -2.85 -1.78
C ILE A 74 -0.97 -2.76 -2.75
N THR A 75 -1.95 -3.64 -2.62
CA THR A 75 -3.13 -3.63 -3.48
C THR A 75 -4.38 -3.74 -2.61
N PRO A 76 -4.91 -2.60 -2.14
CA PRO A 76 -6.24 -2.55 -1.56
C PRO A 76 -7.27 -2.98 -2.60
N SER A 77 -8.36 -3.60 -2.16
CA SER A 77 -9.36 -4.18 -3.06
C SER A 77 -10.10 -3.11 -3.86
N ARG A 78 -9.58 -2.73 -5.03
CA ARG A 78 -10.22 -1.78 -5.95
C ARG A 78 -10.68 -2.54 -7.20
N GLY A 79 -11.94 -2.98 -7.20
CA GLY A 79 -12.64 -3.52 -8.38
C GLY A 79 -12.66 -5.04 -8.55
N SER A 80 -13.49 -5.50 -9.50
CA SER A 80 -13.67 -6.90 -9.85
C SER A 80 -12.43 -7.43 -10.58
N GLY A 81 -11.57 -8.17 -9.87
CA GLY A 81 -10.36 -8.80 -10.43
C GLY A 81 -9.04 -8.40 -9.76
N SER A 82 -9.04 -7.32 -8.98
CA SER A 82 -7.89 -6.94 -8.14
C SER A 82 -7.65 -7.99 -7.05
N ARG A 83 -6.45 -8.57 -7.03
CA ARG A 83 -6.02 -9.54 -6.02
C ARG A 83 -5.37 -8.77 -4.87
N ARG A 84 -5.86 -8.93 -3.65
CA ARG A 84 -5.23 -8.36 -2.44
C ARG A 84 -3.78 -8.83 -2.34
N LEU A 85 -2.86 -7.87 -2.22
CA LEU A 85 -1.44 -8.10 -1.99
C LEU A 85 -1.03 -7.41 -0.70
N TYR A 86 -0.46 -8.19 0.21
CA TYR A 86 0.02 -7.77 1.51
C TYR A 86 1.53 -7.54 1.43
N SER A 87 2.01 -6.44 2.01
CA SER A 87 3.45 -6.18 2.15
C SER A 87 4.06 -7.09 3.22
N PHE A 88 5.39 -7.10 3.32
CA PHE A 88 6.07 -7.75 4.43
C PHE A 88 5.62 -7.16 5.78
N LYS A 89 5.55 -5.82 5.88
CA LYS A 89 5.07 -5.10 7.06
C LYS A 89 3.66 -5.52 7.45
N ASP A 90 2.75 -5.66 6.49
CA ASP A 90 1.39 -6.13 6.78
C ASP A 90 1.41 -7.51 7.45
N VAL A 91 2.23 -8.45 6.94
CA VAL A 91 2.31 -9.81 7.50
C VAL A 91 2.88 -9.79 8.92
N VAL A 92 3.85 -8.93 9.21
CA VAL A 92 4.37 -8.72 10.58
C VAL A 92 3.26 -8.19 11.50
N ILE A 93 2.53 -7.15 11.08
CA ILE A 93 1.43 -6.59 11.85
C ILE A 93 0.36 -7.66 12.13
N LEU A 94 -0.03 -8.45 11.12
CA LEU A 94 -0.98 -9.56 11.28
C LEU A 94 -0.49 -10.57 12.32
N ALA A 95 0.80 -10.93 12.28
CA ALA A 95 1.40 -11.87 13.24
C ALA A 95 1.41 -11.31 14.67
N VAL A 96 1.72 -10.02 14.84
CA VAL A 96 1.67 -9.35 16.16
C VAL A 96 0.23 -9.31 16.67
N SER A 97 -0.73 -8.90 15.85
CA SER A 97 -2.16 -8.89 16.22
C SER A 97 -2.63 -10.26 16.66
N LYS A 98 -2.21 -11.32 15.96
CA LYS A 98 -2.49 -12.71 16.34
C LYS A 98 -1.93 -13.06 17.71
N ARG A 99 -0.66 -12.72 18.01
CA ARG A 99 -0.04 -13.01 19.31
C ARG A 99 -0.72 -12.28 20.46
N LEU A 100 -1.14 -11.03 20.24
CA LEU A 100 -1.89 -10.26 21.23
C LEU A 100 -3.26 -10.92 21.51
N LEU A 101 -3.99 -11.30 20.47
CA LEU A 101 -5.30 -11.96 20.61
C LEU A 101 -5.19 -13.33 21.29
N ASP A 102 -4.19 -14.14 20.94
CA ASP A 102 -3.95 -15.45 21.56
C ASP A 102 -3.67 -15.33 23.07
N ALA A 103 -3.07 -14.22 23.49
CA ALA A 103 -2.81 -13.91 24.90
C ALA A 103 -4.02 -13.34 25.64
N GLY A 104 -5.16 -13.17 24.96
CA GLY A 104 -6.39 -12.63 25.54
C GLY A 104 -6.46 -11.11 25.58
N VAL A 105 -5.56 -10.40 24.88
CA VAL A 105 -5.67 -8.95 24.72
C VAL A 105 -6.93 -8.62 23.92
N ASN A 106 -7.73 -7.68 24.42
CA ASN A 106 -8.97 -7.29 23.77
C ASN A 106 -8.75 -6.61 22.41
N LEU A 107 -9.77 -6.59 21.55
CA LEU A 107 -9.65 -6.05 20.19
C LEU A 107 -9.33 -4.55 20.14
N GLN A 108 -9.78 -3.77 21.12
CA GLN A 108 -9.49 -2.33 21.20
C GLN A 108 -7.99 -2.10 21.37
N ASN A 109 -7.36 -2.83 22.29
CA ASN A 109 -5.92 -2.77 22.54
C ASN A 109 -5.11 -3.32 21.36
N VAL A 110 -5.60 -4.38 20.70
CA VAL A 110 -4.99 -4.86 19.46
C VAL A 110 -5.02 -3.78 18.36
N THR A 111 -6.12 -3.05 18.24
CA THR A 111 -6.25 -1.94 17.27
C THR A 111 -5.31 -0.79 17.62
N ALA A 112 -5.15 -0.46 18.91
CA ALA A 112 -4.18 0.53 19.36
C ALA A 112 -2.74 0.11 19.03
N ALA A 113 -2.38 -1.16 19.26
CA ALA A 113 -1.09 -1.71 18.88
C ALA A 113 -0.84 -1.60 17.37
N ILE A 114 -1.82 -1.96 16.54
CA ILE A 114 -1.73 -1.81 15.07
C ILE A 114 -1.44 -0.35 14.69
N GLY A 115 -2.08 0.60 15.38
CA GLY A 115 -1.86 2.04 15.19
C GLY A 115 -0.40 2.45 15.40
N PHE A 116 0.25 1.94 16.45
CA PHE A 116 1.68 2.19 16.69
C PHE A 116 2.55 1.57 15.58
N LEU A 117 2.31 0.31 15.22
CA LEU A 117 3.13 -0.41 14.24
C LEU A 117 3.00 0.17 12.82
N THR A 118 1.83 0.69 12.47
CA THR A 118 1.58 1.26 11.14
C THR A 118 2.37 2.55 10.92
N GLN A 119 2.64 3.32 11.98
CA GLN A 119 3.41 4.56 11.95
C GLN A 119 4.94 4.36 11.90
N ARG A 120 5.41 3.10 11.96
CA ARG A 120 6.84 2.75 11.96
C ARG A 120 7.28 2.23 10.59
N THR A 121 8.52 2.49 10.20
CA THR A 121 9.10 1.83 9.02
C THR A 121 9.33 0.34 9.30
N THR A 122 9.47 -0.50 8.26
CA THR A 122 9.72 -1.94 8.47
C THR A 122 11.00 -2.18 9.26
N ALA A 123 12.05 -1.39 9.03
CA ALA A 123 13.31 -1.49 9.78
C ALA A 123 13.15 -1.10 11.26
N GLN A 124 12.29 -0.14 11.60
CA GLN A 124 12.06 0.26 12.99
C GLN A 124 11.39 -0.85 13.81
N LEU A 125 10.54 -1.67 13.18
CA LEU A 125 9.81 -2.75 13.86
C LEU A 125 10.73 -3.78 14.52
N GLU A 126 11.97 -3.95 14.06
CA GLU A 126 12.95 -4.86 14.64
C GLU A 126 13.27 -4.55 16.12
N ARG A 127 13.11 -3.30 16.54
CA ARG A 127 13.44 -2.84 17.90
C ARG A 127 12.21 -2.64 18.78
N VAL A 128 11.02 -2.87 18.24
CA VAL A 128 9.77 -2.61 18.96
C VAL A 128 9.38 -3.81 19.81
N THR A 129 8.90 -3.52 21.02
CA THR A 129 8.16 -4.45 21.87
C THR A 129 6.83 -3.81 22.23
N ILE A 130 5.74 -4.54 22.01
CA ILE A 130 4.41 -4.11 22.45
C ILE A 130 4.14 -4.69 23.84
N MET A 131 3.86 -3.84 24.81
CA MET A 131 3.52 -4.22 26.18
C MET A 131 2.08 -3.80 26.51
N CYS A 132 1.33 -4.67 27.18
CA CYS A 132 -0.06 -4.40 27.55
C CYS A 132 -0.33 -4.87 28.98
N ASP A 133 -1.00 -4.02 29.77
CA ASP A 133 -1.42 -4.32 31.16
C ASP A 133 -2.89 -4.76 31.26
N GLY A 134 -3.52 -5.02 30.11
CA GLY A 134 -4.94 -5.37 29.98
C GLY A 134 -5.86 -4.16 29.74
N GLU A 135 -5.44 -2.96 30.15
CA GLU A 135 -6.19 -1.71 29.99
C GLU A 135 -5.55 -0.83 28.90
N HIS A 136 -4.23 -0.64 28.96
CA HIS A 136 -3.44 0.19 28.08
C HIS A 136 -2.43 -0.63 27.29
N VAL A 137 -2.01 -0.07 26.15
CA VAL A 137 -0.95 -0.62 25.29
C VAL A 137 0.15 0.41 25.18
N HIS A 138 1.38 -0.06 25.32
CA HIS A 138 2.59 0.72 25.23
C HIS A 138 3.49 0.12 24.16
N GLU A 139 4.03 0.99 23.31
CA GLU A 139 5.18 0.68 22.48
C GLU A 139 6.45 0.98 23.27
N CYS A 140 7.37 0.02 23.33
CA CYS A 140 8.69 0.21 23.94
C CYS A 140 9.78 -0.10 22.92
N THR A 141 10.82 0.72 22.92
CA THR A 141 12.00 0.53 22.06
C THR A 141 13.30 0.40 22.85
N THR A 142 13.25 0.68 24.16
CA THR A 142 14.40 0.59 25.06
C THR A 142 14.09 -0.27 26.29
N SER A 143 15.13 -0.81 26.91
CA SER A 143 14.99 -1.60 28.14
C SER A 143 14.47 -0.77 29.32
N ASP A 144 14.83 0.52 29.39
CA ASP A 144 14.42 1.38 30.51
C ASP A 144 12.92 1.67 30.50
N GLU A 145 12.33 1.88 29.31
CA GLU A 145 10.87 1.99 29.14
C GLU A 145 10.16 0.71 29.62
N MET A 146 10.67 -0.45 29.21
CA MET A 146 10.11 -1.75 29.61
C MET A 146 10.21 -1.95 31.13
N MET A 147 11.36 -1.65 31.73
CA MET A 147 11.56 -1.76 33.17
C MET A 147 10.66 -0.81 33.96
N THR A 148 10.44 0.40 33.46
CA THR A 148 9.53 1.38 34.08
C THR A 148 8.10 0.85 34.15
N LEU A 149 7.61 0.23 33.07
CA LEU A 149 6.28 -0.39 33.06
C LEU A 149 6.19 -1.58 34.04
N LEU A 150 7.22 -2.43 34.10
CA LEU A 150 7.25 -3.57 35.02
C LEU A 150 7.29 -3.14 36.49
N GLN A 151 7.91 -2.01 36.81
CA GLN A 151 7.95 -1.46 38.17
C GLN A 151 6.60 -0.93 38.66
N SER A 152 5.60 -0.79 37.79
CA SER A 152 4.23 -0.41 38.18
C SER A 152 3.54 -1.44 39.09
N GLY A 153 4.09 -2.66 39.18
CA GLY A 153 3.49 -3.78 39.93
C GLY A 153 2.30 -4.44 39.23
N LYS A 154 1.92 -3.96 38.04
CA LYS A 154 0.89 -4.59 37.20
C LYS A 154 1.46 -5.80 36.45
N ALA A 155 0.62 -6.79 36.22
CA ALA A 155 0.96 -7.89 35.31
C ALA A 155 0.98 -7.37 33.87
N MET A 156 2.08 -7.64 33.15
CA MET A 156 2.27 -7.20 31.77
C MET A 156 2.32 -8.40 30.82
N PHE A 157 1.60 -8.31 29.71
CA PHE A 157 1.87 -9.13 28.54
C PHE A 157 2.78 -8.37 27.58
N ALA A 158 3.79 -9.04 27.02
CA ALA A 158 4.74 -8.42 26.11
C ALA A 158 4.95 -9.26 24.85
N VAL A 159 4.98 -8.59 23.70
CA VAL A 159 5.27 -9.19 22.39
C VAL A 159 6.47 -8.46 21.79
N SER A 160 7.59 -9.18 21.65
CA SER A 160 8.74 -8.69 20.89
C SER A 160 8.38 -8.71 19.40
N VAL A 161 8.21 -7.51 18.82
CA VAL A 161 7.92 -7.37 17.39
C VAL A 161 9.12 -7.78 16.57
N GLY A 162 10.34 -7.43 17.01
CA GLY A 162 11.56 -7.84 16.33
C GLY A 162 11.74 -9.36 16.22
N SER A 163 11.35 -10.12 17.25
CA SER A 163 11.38 -11.59 17.14
C SER A 163 10.40 -12.11 16.09
N LEU A 164 9.18 -11.54 16.03
CA LEU A 164 8.19 -11.91 15.02
C LEU A 164 8.59 -11.47 13.62
N TRP A 165 9.21 -10.31 13.48
CA TRP A 165 9.76 -9.81 12.23
C TRP A 165 10.71 -10.84 11.62
N ASN A 166 11.69 -11.31 12.40
CA ASN A 166 12.68 -12.30 11.95
C ASN A 166 12.02 -13.65 11.60
N GLN A 167 11.04 -14.08 12.40
CA GLN A 167 10.29 -15.30 12.11
C GLN A 167 9.48 -15.18 10.81
N VAL A 168 8.82 -14.05 10.60
CA VAL A 168 8.04 -13.78 9.39
C VAL A 168 8.95 -13.72 8.17
N GLU A 169 10.12 -13.09 8.27
CA GLU A 169 11.12 -13.06 7.20
C GLU A 169 11.57 -14.47 6.81
N ALA A 170 11.99 -15.26 7.79
CA ALA A 170 12.43 -16.64 7.55
C ALA A 170 11.33 -17.50 6.91
N ASN A 171 10.08 -17.33 7.35
CA ASN A 171 8.95 -18.08 6.82
C ASN A 171 8.59 -17.63 5.39
N LEU A 172 8.55 -16.33 5.12
CA LEU A 172 8.22 -15.80 3.79
C LEU A 172 9.31 -16.11 2.75
N ALA A 173 10.56 -16.30 3.17
CA ALA A 173 11.64 -16.71 2.27
C ALA A 173 11.37 -18.04 1.55
N GLN A 174 10.47 -18.88 2.09
CA GLN A 174 10.08 -20.18 1.53
C GLN A 174 8.71 -20.17 0.84
N GLU A 175 8.08 -19.01 0.70
CA GLU A 175 6.73 -18.88 0.14
C GLU A 175 6.74 -18.16 -1.21
N ASP A 176 5.69 -18.41 -2.00
CA ASP A 176 5.48 -17.70 -3.24
C ASP A 176 5.16 -16.21 -3.00
N PHE A 177 5.75 -15.36 -3.83
CA PHE A 177 5.47 -13.91 -3.83
C PHE A 177 5.21 -13.39 -5.25
N VAL A 178 4.53 -12.25 -5.32
CA VAL A 178 4.40 -11.45 -6.54
C VAL A 178 5.54 -10.46 -6.55
N ASP A 179 6.39 -10.54 -7.57
CA ASP A 179 7.46 -9.58 -7.83
C ASP A 179 6.84 -8.28 -8.36
N LEU A 180 6.99 -7.19 -7.62
CA LEU A 180 6.42 -5.88 -7.93
C LEU A 180 7.34 -5.02 -8.79
N THR A 181 8.63 -5.39 -8.90
CA THR A 181 9.60 -4.70 -9.76
C THR A 181 9.37 -5.01 -11.23
N LYS A 182 8.75 -6.17 -11.50
CA LYS A 182 8.28 -6.55 -12.82
C LYS A 182 6.92 -5.91 -13.04
N VAL A 183 6.92 -4.70 -13.61
CA VAL A 183 5.70 -4.07 -14.14
C VAL A 183 4.95 -5.13 -14.94
N PRO A 184 3.68 -5.43 -14.62
CA PRO A 184 2.93 -6.39 -15.40
C PRO A 184 2.71 -5.76 -16.78
N SER A 185 3.51 -6.14 -17.78
CA SER A 185 2.99 -6.22 -19.13
C SER A 185 1.74 -7.07 -19.01
N HIS A 186 0.57 -6.48 -19.27
CA HIS A 186 -0.72 -7.16 -19.19
C HIS A 186 -0.59 -8.59 -19.71
N SER A 187 -0.47 -9.57 -18.81
CA SER A 187 -0.73 -10.95 -19.17
C SER A 187 -2.24 -11.03 -19.24
N SER A 188 -2.74 -10.62 -20.41
CA SER A 188 -3.96 -11.13 -20.95
C SER A 188 -3.85 -12.65 -20.83
N SER A 189 -4.46 -13.19 -19.78
CA SER A 189 -5.00 -14.54 -19.81
C SER A 189 -6.08 -14.53 -20.87
N VAL A 190 -5.65 -14.53 -22.14
CA VAL A 190 -6.48 -14.85 -23.29
C VAL A 190 -7.02 -16.23 -22.98
N ARG A 191 -8.29 -16.25 -22.59
CA ARG A 191 -9.00 -17.48 -22.24
C ARG A 191 -8.94 -18.40 -23.47
N PRO A 192 -8.66 -19.71 -23.32
CA PRO A 192 -8.76 -20.70 -24.42
C PRO A 192 -10.17 -20.84 -25.04
N ILE A 193 -11.15 -20.07 -24.55
CA ILE A 193 -12.55 -20.12 -24.96
C ILE A 193 -12.77 -19.42 -26.30
N ASP A 194 -11.94 -18.42 -26.64
CA ASP A 194 -12.14 -17.62 -27.85
C ASP A 194 -11.75 -18.38 -29.13
N GLU A 195 -10.75 -19.27 -29.05
CA GLU A 195 -10.34 -20.12 -30.18
C GLU A 195 -11.40 -21.16 -30.55
N LEU A 196 -12.03 -21.81 -29.55
CA LEU A 196 -13.08 -22.79 -29.80
C LEU A 196 -14.34 -22.14 -30.40
N THR A 197 -14.63 -20.90 -29.99
CA THR A 197 -15.77 -20.12 -30.48
C THR A 197 -15.51 -19.61 -31.90
N ALA A 198 -14.30 -19.13 -32.18
CA ALA A 198 -13.87 -18.74 -33.52
C ALA A 198 -13.87 -19.92 -34.51
N MET A 199 -13.41 -21.11 -34.08
CA MET A 199 -13.48 -22.34 -34.90
C MET A 199 -14.92 -22.73 -35.22
N ARG A 200 -15.84 -22.66 -34.24
CA ARG A 200 -17.25 -22.98 -34.46
C ARG A 200 -17.92 -22.02 -35.45
N MET A 201 -17.61 -20.72 -35.36
CA MET A 201 -18.12 -19.74 -36.33
C MET A 201 -17.56 -19.97 -37.74
N ARG A 202 -16.26 -20.26 -37.87
CA ARG A 202 -15.65 -20.58 -39.18
C ARG A 202 -16.28 -21.82 -39.82
N LYS A 203 -16.51 -22.87 -39.05
CA LYS A 203 -17.14 -24.11 -39.54
C LYS A 203 -18.59 -23.88 -39.98
N LYS A 204 -19.34 -23.05 -39.25
CA LYS A 204 -20.73 -22.67 -39.60
C LYS A 204 -20.81 -21.84 -40.88
N LEU A 205 -19.90 -20.88 -41.06
CA LEU A 205 -19.82 -20.04 -42.27
C LEU A 205 -19.42 -20.85 -43.51
N ALA A 206 -18.49 -21.80 -43.38
CA ALA A 206 -18.10 -22.69 -44.47
C ALA A 206 -19.28 -23.59 -44.91
N ALA A 207 -20.02 -24.16 -43.95
CA ALA A 207 -21.20 -24.97 -44.25
C ALA A 207 -22.30 -24.16 -44.96
N GLN A 208 -22.54 -22.90 -44.56
CA GLN A 208 -23.51 -22.02 -45.23
C GLN A 208 -23.09 -21.58 -46.63
N ARG A 209 -21.78 -21.47 -46.90
CA ARG A 209 -21.27 -21.18 -48.24
C ARG A 209 -21.40 -22.39 -49.18
N ALA A 210 -21.16 -23.60 -48.67
CA ALA A 210 -21.35 -24.83 -49.43
C ALA A 210 -22.81 -25.07 -49.84
N SER A 211 -23.77 -24.75 -48.96
CA SER A 211 -25.21 -24.86 -49.25
C SER A 211 -25.75 -23.81 -50.23
N ARG A 212 -25.03 -22.71 -50.46
CA ARG A 212 -25.40 -21.67 -51.45
C ARG A 212 -24.88 -21.96 -52.85
N HIS A 213 -23.88 -22.82 -52.99
CA HIS A 213 -23.26 -23.16 -54.27
C HIS A 213 -23.85 -24.42 -54.92
N THR A 214 -24.78 -25.08 -54.23
CA THR A 214 -25.47 -26.32 -54.63
C THR A 214 -26.97 -26.13 -54.84
N ALA A 215 -27.44 -24.87 -54.94
CA ALA A 215 -28.80 -24.49 -55.29
C ALA A 215 -28.80 -23.77 -56.65
#